data_AF-A0A3B8PHN4-F1
#
_entry.id   AF-A0A3B8PHN4-F1
#
_cell.length_a   1.000
_cell.length_b   1.000
_cell.length_c   1.000
_cell.angle_alpha   90.00
_cell.angle_beta   90.00
_cell.angle_gamma   90.00
#
_symmetry.space_group_name_H-M   'P 1'
#
loop_
_entity.id
_entity.type
_entity.pdbx_description
1 polymer ?
#
loop_
_entity_poly.entity_id
_entity_poly.type
_entity_poly.pdbx_seq_one_letter_code
_entity_poly.pdbx_strand_id
1 'polypeptide(L)'
;MADKPDTITVPGAPGDVLPEIDDMATPSLGPTLVAVLRPIASLKIAVALFAMAIFLVLAGTMAQVHKDIWEVVRDYFRTDVAWIEWRVFFPKSFFMGTALEGLTDIEEGKGFPFPGGWLIGGAMTVNLLAAHAIRFKVQAKGSRLVSGLAVIAIGAALTAGVILWGSMQSGKENQLLQEWPSLRILWQLAQG
;
A
#
# COMPACT_ATOMS: atom_id res chain seq x y z
N MET A 1 34.84 47.54 28.72
CA MET A 1 35.00 46.14 29.20
C MET A 1 33.72 45.40 28.83
N ALA A 2 33.70 44.80 27.64
CA ALA A 2 32.77 43.76 27.20
C ALA A 2 33.35 43.28 25.86
N ASP A 3 34.05 42.17 25.95
CA ASP A 3 34.85 41.52 24.92
C ASP A 3 33.97 41.06 23.76
N LYS A 4 34.36 41.41 22.53
CA LYS A 4 33.72 40.90 21.31
C LYS A 4 34.43 39.59 20.98
N PRO A 5 33.77 38.44 20.89
CA PRO A 5 34.47 37.19 20.60
C PRO A 5 35.17 37.30 19.25
N ASP A 6 36.49 37.11 19.26
CA ASP A 6 37.33 37.11 18.08
C ASP A 6 36.80 36.08 17.07
N THR A 7 36.26 36.57 15.95
CA THR A 7 35.95 35.74 14.80
C THR A 7 37.28 35.25 14.23
N ILE A 8 37.65 34.00 14.50
CA ILE A 8 38.79 33.35 13.86
C ILE A 8 38.47 33.24 12.37
N THR A 9 38.92 34.21 11.58
CA THR A 9 38.92 34.11 10.13
C THR A 9 40.04 33.16 9.73
N VAL A 10 39.71 31.88 9.59
CA VAL A 10 40.56 30.93 8.88
C VAL A 10 40.51 31.32 7.40
N PRO A 11 41.62 31.70 6.76
CA PRO A 11 41.62 31.98 5.33
C PRO A 11 41.41 30.65 4.58
N GLY A 12 40.16 30.38 4.19
CA GLY A 12 39.84 29.33 3.23
C GLY A 12 40.46 29.67 1.88
N ALA A 13 40.96 28.65 1.17
CA ALA A 13 41.57 28.81 -0.14
C ALA A 13 40.61 29.55 -1.11
N PRO A 14 41.12 30.42 -2.00
CA PRO A 14 40.30 31.13 -2.97
C PRO A 14 39.71 30.12 -3.98
N GLY A 15 38.50 29.64 -3.67
CA GLY A 15 37.81 28.62 -4.46
C GLY A 15 36.71 27.86 -3.70
N ASP A 16 36.77 27.81 -2.36
CA ASP A 16 35.83 27.03 -1.55
C ASP A 16 34.60 27.84 -1.11
N VAL A 17 33.91 28.48 -2.06
CA VAL A 17 32.49 28.76 -1.86
C VAL A 17 31.72 27.48 -2.19
N LEU A 18 31.75 26.54 -1.25
CA LEU A 18 30.80 25.44 -1.28
C LEU A 18 29.40 26.08 -1.28
N PRO A 19 28.52 25.73 -2.22
CA PRO A 19 27.18 26.28 -2.23
C PRO A 19 26.54 25.97 -0.89
N GLU A 20 26.15 27.03 -0.17
CA GLU A 20 25.33 26.94 1.02
C GLU A 20 24.14 26.03 0.66
N ILE A 21 24.09 24.86 1.28
CA ILE A 21 23.04 23.89 1.06
C ILE A 21 21.78 24.59 1.58
N ASP A 22 20.97 25.11 0.66
CA ASP A 22 19.67 25.71 0.98
C ASP A 22 18.75 24.58 1.46
N ASP A 23 18.98 24.13 2.70
CA ASP A 23 18.32 23.01 3.38
C ASP A 23 16.87 23.34 3.74
N MET A 24 16.36 24.51 3.35
CA MET A 24 14.97 24.90 3.49
C MET A 24 14.13 24.52 2.27
N ALA A 25 14.30 23.29 1.78
CA ALA A 25 13.38 22.72 0.81
C ALA A 25 12.01 22.49 1.48
N THR A 26 11.18 23.54 1.51
CA THR A 26 9.81 23.52 2.05
C THR A 26 9.05 22.36 1.41
N PRO A 27 8.54 21.41 2.21
CA PRO A 27 7.72 20.34 1.69
C PRO A 27 6.52 20.93 0.94
N SER A 28 6.17 20.35 -0.22
CA SER A 28 4.98 20.75 -0.98
C SER A 28 3.66 20.36 -0.30
N LEU A 29 3.73 19.65 0.82
CA LEU A 29 2.63 19.32 1.72
C LEU A 29 2.76 20.18 2.99
N GLY A 30 1.64 20.63 3.56
CA GLY A 30 1.66 21.46 4.77
C GLY A 30 2.43 20.78 5.92
N PRO A 31 3.09 21.57 6.81
CA PRO A 31 4.00 21.04 7.83
C PRO A 31 3.34 20.02 8.77
N THR A 32 2.06 20.21 9.08
CA THR A 32 1.26 19.30 9.91
C THR A 32 1.06 17.94 9.24
N LEU A 33 0.81 17.90 7.93
CA LEU A 33 0.59 16.66 7.20
C LEU A 33 1.87 15.83 7.14
N VAL A 34 3.01 16.49 6.89
CA VAL A 34 4.33 15.85 6.89
C VAL A 34 4.67 15.28 8.26
N ALA A 35 4.34 15.98 9.36
CA ALA A 35 4.57 15.49 10.71
C ALA A 35 3.80 14.19 11.01
N VAL A 36 2.56 14.06 10.52
CA VAL A 36 1.74 12.85 10.67
C VAL A 36 2.19 11.71 9.73
N LEU A 37 2.56 12.03 8.50
CA LEU A 37 3.01 11.03 7.51
C LEU A 37 4.38 10.44 7.86
N ARG A 38 5.27 11.22 8.50
CA ARG A 38 6.66 10.81 8.81
C ARG A 38 6.79 9.53 9.64
N PRO A 39 6.05 9.31 10.74
CA PRO A 39 6.10 8.05 11.48
C PRO A 39 5.53 6.88 10.67
N ILE A 40 4.47 7.13 9.88
CA ILE A 40 3.81 6.11 9.05
C ILE A 40 4.69 5.71 7.86
N ALA A 41 5.51 6.62 7.33
CA ALA A 41 6.45 6.40 6.23
C ALA A 41 7.72 5.61 6.62
N SER A 42 7.78 5.06 7.83
CA SER A 42 8.96 4.35 8.32
C SER A 42 9.27 3.08 7.53
N LEU A 43 10.52 2.92 7.09
CA LEU A 43 11.01 1.70 6.45
C LEU A 43 10.93 0.48 7.38
N LYS A 44 11.07 0.68 8.70
CA LYS A 44 10.99 -0.42 9.68
C LYS A 44 9.59 -1.04 9.72
N ILE A 45 8.54 -0.21 9.60
CA ILE A 45 7.14 -0.68 9.52
C ILE A 45 6.95 -1.48 8.24
N ALA A 46 7.45 -0.98 7.10
CA ALA A 46 7.37 -1.68 5.83
C ALA A 46 8.00 -3.08 5.90
N VAL A 47 9.22 -3.18 6.44
CA VAL A 47 9.95 -4.45 6.58
C VAL A 47 9.22 -5.40 7.52
N ALA A 48 8.69 -4.91 8.66
CA ALA A 48 7.92 -5.73 9.58
C ALA A 48 6.64 -6.28 8.93
N LEU A 49 5.86 -5.43 8.25
CA LEU A 49 4.65 -5.84 7.53
C LEU A 49 4.97 -6.82 6.39
N PHE A 50 6.08 -6.61 5.69
CA PHE A 50 6.52 -7.50 4.62
C PHE A 50 6.93 -8.88 5.15
N ALA A 51 7.66 -8.94 6.26
CA ALA A 51 7.98 -10.19 6.92
C ALA A 51 6.72 -10.94 7.40
N MET A 52 5.75 -10.21 7.96
CA MET A 52 4.45 -10.78 8.34
C MET A 52 3.67 -11.29 7.13
N ALA A 53 3.72 -10.58 5.99
CA ALA A 53 3.09 -11.02 4.75
C ALA A 53 3.70 -12.33 4.23
N ILE A 54 5.03 -12.45 4.26
CA ILE A 54 5.73 -13.70 3.88
C ILE A 54 5.27 -14.85 4.78
N PHE A 55 5.22 -14.63 6.09
CA PHE A 55 4.75 -15.65 7.04
C PHE A 55 3.30 -16.07 6.76
N LEU A 56 2.40 -15.10 6.53
CA LEU A 56 1.00 -15.38 6.21
C LEU A 56 0.85 -16.15 4.89
N VAL A 57 1.65 -15.82 3.87
CA VAL A 57 1.67 -16.54 2.59
C VAL A 57 2.14 -17.98 2.80
N LEU A 58 3.22 -18.19 3.56
CA LEU A 58 3.71 -19.52 3.89
C LEU A 58 2.66 -20.35 4.64
N ALA A 59 2.03 -19.78 5.66
CA ALA A 59 0.97 -20.46 6.41
C ALA A 59 -0.24 -20.77 5.51
N GLY A 60 -0.65 -19.83 4.66
CA GLY A 60 -1.76 -20.03 3.72
C GLY A 60 -1.48 -21.14 2.71
N THR A 61 -0.27 -21.21 2.14
CA THR A 61 0.07 -22.27 1.17
C THR A 61 0.15 -23.64 1.83
N MET A 62 0.63 -23.74 3.07
CA MET A 62 0.60 -25.01 3.81
C MET A 62 -0.84 -25.42 4.19
N ALA A 63 -1.72 -24.47 4.47
CA ALA A 63 -3.12 -24.75 4.79
C ALA A 63 -3.89 -25.37 3.59
N GLN A 64 -3.43 -25.15 2.36
CA GLN A 64 -4.02 -25.74 1.15
C GLN A 64 -3.93 -27.27 1.07
N VAL A 65 -3.12 -27.92 1.92
CA VAL A 65 -3.12 -29.38 2.04
C VAL A 65 -4.46 -29.91 2.58
N HIS A 66 -5.16 -29.11 3.37
CA HIS A 66 -6.41 -29.50 4.04
C HIS A 66 -7.62 -28.64 3.68
N LYS A 67 -7.41 -27.46 3.08
CA LYS A 67 -8.45 -26.48 2.74
C LYS A 67 -8.46 -26.18 1.25
N ASP A 68 -9.64 -25.87 0.71
CA ASP A 68 -9.75 -25.37 -0.66
C ASP A 68 -9.10 -23.99 -0.81
N ILE A 69 -8.65 -23.65 -2.01
CA ILE A 69 -8.00 -22.37 -2.31
C ILE A 69 -8.90 -21.19 -1.92
N TRP A 70 -10.21 -21.27 -2.18
CA TRP A 70 -11.14 -20.20 -1.86
C TRP A 70 -11.38 -20.02 -0.36
N GLU A 71 -11.31 -21.11 0.41
CA GLU A 71 -11.35 -21.07 1.87
C GLU A 71 -10.08 -20.41 2.42
N VAL A 72 -8.90 -20.81 1.94
CA VAL A 72 -7.64 -20.17 2.34
C VAL A 72 -7.65 -18.68 2.00
N VAL A 73 -8.12 -18.32 0.80
CA VAL A 73 -8.27 -16.91 0.42
C VAL A 73 -9.20 -16.17 1.38
N ARG A 74 -10.30 -16.78 1.81
CA ARG A 74 -11.24 -16.15 2.75
C ARG A 74 -10.66 -16.01 4.16
N ASP A 75 -10.07 -17.09 4.67
CA ASP A 75 -9.72 -17.24 6.09
C ASP A 75 -8.32 -16.70 6.43
N TYR A 76 -7.44 -16.55 5.43
CA TYR A 76 -6.08 -16.02 5.63
C TYR A 76 -5.91 -14.64 4.98
N PHE A 77 -6.39 -14.45 3.75
CA PHE A 77 -6.08 -13.25 2.97
C PHE A 77 -7.20 -12.20 2.97
N ARG A 78 -8.47 -12.62 2.90
CA ARG A 78 -9.65 -11.75 2.88
C ARG A 78 -10.32 -11.61 4.25
N THR A 79 -9.50 -11.62 5.30
CA THR A 79 -9.90 -11.33 6.68
C THR A 79 -8.92 -10.34 7.33
N ASP A 80 -9.37 -9.67 8.38
CA ASP A 80 -8.54 -8.79 9.21
C ASP A 80 -7.68 -9.59 10.20
N VAL A 81 -8.21 -10.70 10.71
CA VAL A 81 -7.52 -11.61 11.63
C VAL A 81 -7.68 -13.03 11.08
N ALA A 82 -6.56 -13.65 10.74
CA ALA A 82 -6.48 -15.03 10.30
C ALA A 82 -6.29 -15.96 11.49
N TRP A 83 -7.05 -17.05 11.54
CA TRP A 83 -6.83 -18.11 12.52
C TRP A 83 -5.89 -19.15 11.94
N ILE A 84 -4.65 -19.19 12.43
CA ILE A 84 -3.63 -20.12 11.93
C ILE A 84 -3.58 -21.33 12.85
N GLU A 85 -4.01 -22.48 12.35
CA GLU A 85 -3.95 -23.75 13.06
C GLU A 85 -2.51 -24.26 13.18
N TRP A 86 -2.12 -24.79 14.34
CA TRP A 86 -0.76 -25.32 14.56
C TRP A 86 -0.42 -26.48 13.62
N ARG A 87 -1.42 -27.28 13.25
CA ARG A 87 -1.31 -28.41 12.32
C ARG A 87 -0.79 -28.00 10.93
N VAL A 88 -1.02 -26.76 10.52
CA VAL A 88 -0.54 -26.23 9.23
C VAL A 88 0.98 -26.32 9.10
N PHE A 89 1.72 -26.20 10.20
CA PHE A 89 3.18 -26.30 10.20
C PHE A 89 3.71 -27.73 10.28
N PHE A 90 2.84 -28.71 10.49
CA PHE A 90 3.19 -30.13 10.64
C PHE A 90 2.29 -31.03 9.76
N PRO A 91 2.32 -30.88 8.42
CA PRO A 91 1.48 -31.68 7.54
C PRO A 91 1.87 -33.16 7.59
N LYS A 92 0.86 -34.04 7.62
CA LYS A 92 1.06 -35.50 7.70
C LYS A 92 1.94 -36.04 6.57
N SER A 93 1.91 -35.41 5.39
CA SER A 93 2.72 -35.77 4.23
C SER A 93 4.23 -35.66 4.47
N PHE A 94 4.70 -34.81 5.39
CA PHE A 94 6.13 -34.69 5.69
C PHE A 94 6.66 -35.81 6.58
N PHE A 95 5.79 -36.48 7.33
CA PHE A 95 6.17 -37.48 8.34
C PHE A 95 5.66 -38.90 8.04
N MET A 96 4.96 -39.08 6.91
CA MET A 96 4.41 -40.37 6.49
C MET A 96 5.52 -41.42 6.36
N GLY A 97 5.41 -42.54 7.08
CA GLY A 97 6.41 -43.62 7.07
C GLY A 97 7.64 -43.38 7.95
N THR A 98 7.62 -42.35 8.80
CA THR A 98 8.68 -42.09 9.80
C THR A 98 8.23 -42.50 11.20
N ALA A 99 9.18 -42.74 12.11
CA ALA A 99 8.87 -43.02 13.53
C ALA A 99 8.15 -41.85 14.25
N LEU A 100 8.04 -40.69 13.61
CA LEU A 100 7.43 -39.46 14.15
C LEU A 100 6.00 -39.23 13.63
N GLU A 101 5.44 -40.15 12.86
CA GLU A 101 4.09 -40.04 12.29
C GLU A 101 3.01 -39.77 13.36
N GLY A 102 3.14 -40.37 14.55
CA GLY A 102 2.21 -40.18 15.67
C GLY A 102 2.23 -38.78 16.31
N LEU A 103 3.22 -37.94 16.00
CA LEU A 103 3.27 -36.54 16.47
C LEU A 103 2.42 -35.60 15.61
N THR A 104 1.89 -36.08 14.48
CA THR A 104 1.11 -35.28 13.53
C THR A 104 -0.40 -35.24 13.82
N ASP A 105 -0.87 -35.99 14.82
CA ASP A 105 -2.26 -35.95 15.31
C ASP A 105 -2.48 -34.75 16.24
N ILE A 106 -2.25 -33.56 15.69
CA ILE A 106 -2.57 -32.30 16.36
C ILE A 106 -4.09 -32.06 16.25
N GLU A 107 -4.72 -31.84 17.40
CA GLU A 107 -6.17 -31.62 17.53
C GLU A 107 -6.67 -30.45 16.66
N GLU A 108 -7.76 -30.69 15.94
CA GLU A 108 -8.36 -29.70 15.04
C GLU A 108 -8.85 -28.47 15.80
N GLY A 109 -8.65 -27.28 15.22
CA GLY A 109 -9.11 -26.01 15.79
C GLY A 109 -8.13 -25.34 16.77
N LYS A 110 -7.08 -26.02 17.23
CA LYS A 110 -6.02 -25.36 18.02
C LYS A 110 -5.12 -24.53 17.10
N GLY A 111 -5.15 -23.22 17.31
CA GLY A 111 -4.37 -22.26 16.54
C GLY A 111 -4.11 -20.99 17.33
N PHE A 112 -3.60 -19.98 16.65
CA PHE A 112 -3.41 -18.65 17.19
C PHE A 112 -3.92 -17.59 16.21
N PRO A 113 -4.41 -16.44 16.71
CA PRO A 113 -4.78 -15.33 15.86
C PRO A 113 -3.54 -14.64 15.30
N PHE A 114 -3.53 -14.40 14.00
CA PHE A 114 -2.50 -13.66 13.30
C PHE A 114 -3.15 -12.57 12.45
N PRO A 115 -2.54 -11.39 12.27
CA PRO A 115 -3.07 -10.37 11.37
C PRO A 115 -3.24 -10.91 9.95
N GLY A 116 -4.45 -10.78 9.41
CA GLY A 116 -4.82 -11.30 8.10
C GLY A 116 -4.36 -10.40 6.95
N GLY A 117 -4.66 -10.84 5.73
CA GLY A 117 -4.18 -10.19 4.51
C GLY A 117 -4.72 -8.77 4.31
N TRP A 118 -5.97 -8.47 4.68
CA TRP A 118 -6.50 -7.09 4.59
C TRP A 118 -5.76 -6.14 5.51
N LEU A 119 -5.49 -6.56 6.75
CA LEU A 119 -4.82 -5.73 7.73
C LEU A 119 -3.37 -5.46 7.31
N ILE A 120 -2.62 -6.51 6.96
CA ILE A 120 -1.22 -6.40 6.55
C ILE A 120 -1.13 -5.61 5.24
N GLY A 121 -1.92 -5.98 4.24
CA GLY A 121 -1.94 -5.33 2.93
C GLY A 121 -2.35 -3.86 3.04
N GLY A 122 -3.43 -3.56 3.75
CA GLY A 122 -3.91 -2.20 3.97
C GLY A 122 -2.89 -1.34 4.73
N ALA A 123 -2.31 -1.85 5.81
CA ALA A 123 -1.26 -1.15 6.54
C ALA A 123 -0.02 -0.88 5.66
N MET A 124 0.37 -1.84 4.83
CA MET A 124 1.49 -1.71 3.91
C MET A 124 1.19 -0.68 2.81
N THR A 125 -0.02 -0.69 2.24
CA THR A 125 -0.47 0.31 1.27
C THR A 125 -0.38 1.72 1.87
N VAL A 126 -0.90 1.92 3.08
CA VAL A 126 -0.84 3.22 3.78
C VAL A 126 0.61 3.65 4.03
N ASN A 127 1.46 2.73 4.50
CA ASN A 127 2.89 2.99 4.72
C ASN A 127 3.60 3.42 3.43
N LEU A 128 3.43 2.67 2.34
CA LEU A 128 4.08 2.96 1.07
C LEU A 128 3.56 4.27 0.46
N LEU A 129 2.25 4.52 0.51
CA LEU A 129 1.69 5.80 0.07
C LEU A 129 2.27 6.97 0.86
N ALA A 130 2.39 6.85 2.18
CA ALA A 130 2.99 7.87 3.01
C ALA A 130 4.47 8.11 2.66
N ALA A 131 5.24 7.04 2.48
CA ALA A 131 6.65 7.13 2.10
C ALA A 131 6.84 7.81 0.74
N HIS A 132 6.01 7.46 -0.25
CA HIS A 132 6.06 8.09 -1.57
C HIS A 132 5.59 9.55 -1.52
N ALA A 133 4.55 9.87 -0.76
CA ALA A 133 4.02 11.23 -0.62
C ALA A 133 5.07 12.20 -0.05
N ILE A 134 5.89 11.76 0.91
CA ILE A 134 6.97 12.59 1.47
C ILE A 134 8.15 12.70 0.49
N ARG A 135 8.45 11.64 -0.26
CA ARG A 135 9.59 11.59 -1.17
C ARG A 135 9.38 12.42 -2.43
N PHE A 136 8.16 12.47 -2.97
CA PHE A 136 7.87 13.20 -4.20
C PHE A 136 7.62 14.69 -3.93
N LYS A 137 8.64 15.50 -4.21
CA LYS A 137 8.52 16.97 -4.23
C LYS A 137 8.06 17.42 -5.61
N VAL A 138 6.91 18.07 -5.71
CA VAL A 138 6.43 18.67 -6.98
C VAL A 138 7.41 19.76 -7.42
N GLN A 139 8.24 19.46 -8.42
CA GLN A 139 9.26 20.39 -8.95
C GLN A 139 8.69 21.39 -9.96
N ALA A 140 7.55 21.08 -10.58
CA ALA A 140 6.94 21.94 -11.58
C ALA A 140 6.18 23.11 -10.93
N LYS A 141 6.44 24.33 -11.40
CA LYS A 141 5.74 25.56 -11.00
C LYS A 141 5.13 26.24 -12.24
N GLY A 142 4.02 26.97 -12.05
CA GLY A 142 3.37 27.78 -13.09
C GLY A 142 2.82 26.96 -14.27
N SER A 143 3.04 27.46 -15.49
CA SER A 143 2.48 26.88 -16.73
C SER A 143 2.87 25.41 -16.97
N ARG A 144 4.07 25.00 -16.54
CA ARG A 144 4.54 23.60 -16.65
C ARG A 144 3.75 22.62 -15.78
N LEU A 145 3.23 23.05 -14.63
CA LEU A 145 2.38 22.22 -13.77
C LEU A 145 0.99 22.05 -14.40
N VAL A 146 0.43 23.15 -14.91
CA VAL A 146 -0.90 23.16 -15.54
C VAL A 146 -0.90 22.30 -16.80
N SER A 147 0.13 22.38 -17.63
CA SER A 147 0.23 21.53 -18.82
C SER A 147 0.37 20.05 -18.45
N GLY A 148 1.18 19.72 -17.43
CA GLY A 148 1.29 18.36 -16.92
C GLY A 148 -0.05 17.82 -16.39
N LEU A 149 -0.77 18.63 -15.61
CA LEU A 149 -2.09 18.27 -15.07
C LEU A 149 -3.12 18.11 -16.20
N ALA A 150 -3.09 18.95 -17.23
CA ALA A 150 -3.96 18.86 -18.38
C ALA A 150 -3.73 17.54 -19.15
N VAL A 151 -2.47 17.16 -19.37
CA VAL A 151 -2.14 15.87 -20.03
C VAL A 151 -2.64 14.68 -19.19
N ILE A 152 -2.46 14.71 -17.87
CA ILE A 152 -2.99 13.67 -16.98
C ILE A 152 -4.51 13.59 -17.06
N ALA A 153 -5.21 14.73 -17.03
CA ALA A 153 -6.67 14.79 -17.11
C ALA A 153 -7.19 14.26 -18.45
N ILE A 154 -6.51 14.58 -19.56
CA ILE A 154 -6.83 14.06 -20.89
C ILE A 154 -6.65 12.54 -20.91
N GLY A 155 -5.52 12.03 -20.40
CA GLY A 155 -5.27 10.59 -20.30
C GLY A 155 -6.35 9.87 -19.51
N ALA A 156 -6.72 10.40 -18.34
CA ALA A 156 -7.79 9.85 -17.51
C ALA A 156 -9.16 9.87 -18.22
N ALA A 157 -9.49 10.96 -18.90
CA ALA A 157 -10.71 11.08 -19.68
C ALA A 157 -10.76 10.08 -20.85
N LEU A 158 -9.65 9.87 -21.54
CA LEU A 158 -9.54 8.86 -22.60
C LEU A 158 -9.75 7.45 -22.05
N THR A 159 -9.11 7.10 -20.94
CA THR A 159 -9.31 5.79 -20.28
C THR A 159 -10.77 5.61 -19.87
N ALA A 160 -11.39 6.62 -19.26
CA ALA A 160 -12.81 6.59 -18.91
C ALA A 160 -13.69 6.42 -20.16
N GLY A 161 -13.40 7.12 -21.25
CA GLY A 161 -14.09 6.99 -22.53
C GLY A 161 -14.00 5.58 -23.11
N VAL A 162 -12.82 4.94 -23.06
CA VAL A 162 -12.63 3.54 -23.52
C VAL A 162 -13.45 2.56 -22.67
N ILE A 163 -13.47 2.75 -21.35
CA ILE A 163 -14.26 1.91 -20.44
C ILE A 163 -15.75 2.06 -20.73
N LEU A 164 -16.23 3.30 -20.88
CA LEU A 164 -17.63 3.59 -21.19
C LEU A 164 -18.03 3.03 -22.56
N TRP A 165 -17.19 3.21 -23.58
CA TRP A 165 -17.42 2.65 -24.91
C TRP A 165 -17.48 1.12 -24.89
N GLY A 166 -16.52 0.48 -24.20
CA GLY A 166 -16.51 -0.98 -24.03
C GLY A 166 -17.73 -1.50 -23.26
N SER A 167 -18.22 -0.75 -22.27
CA SER A 167 -19.45 -1.09 -21.54
C SER A 167 -20.69 -1.04 -22.44
N MET A 168 -20.79 -0.05 -23.34
CA MET A 168 -21.91 0.11 -24.28
C MET A 168 -21.93 -0.99 -25.35
N GLN A 169 -20.75 -1.42 -25.82
CA GLN A 169 -20.62 -2.50 -26.80
C GLN A 169 -20.92 -3.88 -26.20
N SER A 170 -20.78 -4.04 -24.89
CA SER A 170 -20.99 -5.32 -24.20
C SER A 170 -22.46 -5.74 -24.09
N GLY A 171 -23.43 -4.90 -24.49
CA GLY A 171 -24.86 -5.27 -24.58
C GLY A 171 -25.48 -5.80 -23.28
N LYS A 172 -24.76 -5.69 -22.16
CA LYS A 172 -25.23 -6.02 -20.81
C LYS A 172 -25.55 -4.71 -20.14
N GLU A 173 -26.85 -4.47 -20.02
CA GLU A 173 -27.45 -3.40 -19.24
C GLU A 173 -26.63 -3.12 -17.98
N ASN A 174 -26.12 -1.89 -17.88
CA ASN A 174 -25.25 -1.44 -16.80
C ASN A 174 -25.86 -1.83 -15.45
N GLN A 175 -25.25 -2.80 -14.76
CA GLN A 175 -25.71 -3.29 -13.46
C GLN A 175 -25.85 -2.14 -12.43
N LEU A 176 -25.01 -1.10 -12.54
CA LEU A 176 -25.09 0.14 -11.74
C LEU A 176 -26.34 0.99 -12.02
N LEU A 177 -26.83 1.01 -13.26
CA LEU A 177 -28.08 1.69 -13.62
C LEU A 177 -29.31 0.84 -13.25
N GLN A 178 -29.15 -0.49 -13.20
CA GLN A 178 -30.18 -1.41 -12.74
C GLN A 178 -30.38 -1.32 -11.22
N GLU A 179 -29.29 -1.18 -10.46
CA GLU A 179 -29.32 -1.06 -9.00
C GLU A 179 -29.77 0.32 -8.50
N TRP A 180 -29.54 1.41 -9.27
CA TRP A 180 -29.84 2.78 -8.84
C TRP A 180 -30.72 3.53 -9.86
N PRO A 181 -32.06 3.45 -9.75
CA PRO A 181 -33.00 4.07 -10.69
C PRO A 181 -32.87 5.59 -10.85
N SER A 182 -32.35 6.29 -9.84
CA SER A 182 -32.15 7.74 -9.87
C SER A 182 -31.05 8.18 -10.86
N LEU A 183 -30.01 7.36 -11.03
CA LEU A 183 -28.93 7.64 -11.99
C LEU A 183 -29.41 7.44 -13.43
N ARG A 184 -30.35 6.52 -13.66
CA ARG A 184 -31.01 6.35 -14.97
C ARG A 184 -31.76 7.59 -15.40
N ILE A 185 -32.50 8.22 -14.49
CA ILE A 185 -33.29 9.42 -14.78
C ILE A 185 -32.38 10.60 -15.12
N LEU A 186 -31.28 10.79 -14.36
CA LEU A 186 -30.29 11.83 -14.65
C LEU A 186 -29.59 11.59 -15.99
N TRP A 187 -29.27 10.34 -16.30
CA TRP A 187 -28.65 9.99 -17.58
C TRP A 187 -29.63 10.15 -18.76
N GLN A 188 -30.92 9.81 -18.58
CA GLN A 188 -31.97 10.07 -19.58
C GLN A 188 -32.19 11.56 -19.81
N LEU A 189 -32.23 12.37 -18.75
CA LEU A 189 -32.31 13.84 -18.86
C LEU A 189 -31.09 14.47 -19.53
N ALA A 190 -29.90 13.86 -19.38
CA ALA A 190 -28.69 14.30 -20.07
C ALA A 190 -28.68 13.93 -21.57
N GLN A 191 -29.51 12.98 -22.00
CA GLN A 191 -29.59 12.53 -23.39
C GLN A 191 -30.78 13.08 -24.19
N GLY A 192 -31.74 13.73 -23.51
CA GLY A 192 -32.93 14.33 -24.12
C GLY A 192 -34.16 13.45 -23.99
#